data_AF-A0A7C0UWM0-F1
#
_entry.id   AF-A0A7C0UWM0-F1
#
_cell.length_a   1.000
_cell.length_b   1.000
_cell.length_c   1.000
_cell.angle_alpha   90.00
_cell.angle_beta   90.00
_cell.angle_gamma   90.00
#
_symmetry.space_group_name_H-M   'P 1'
#
loop_
_entity.id
_entity.type
_entity.pdbx_description
1 polymer ?
#
loop_
_entity_poly.entity_id
_entity_poly.type
_entity_poly.pdbx_seq_one_letter_code
_entity_poly.pdbx_strand_id
1 'polypeptide(L)'
;FPLRNYRGKKDIFGRKFKVTQLNITDSLAAAATLVMGEGREQTPIAVIENFTAVKFENPNKSKASDIRIKRKEDIYAPLLWQAKWKRGGSRPCLKKKKKVK
;
A
#
# COMPACT_ATOMS: atom_id res chain seq x y z
N PHE A 1 -4.30 15.26 -5.24
CA PHE A 1 -4.54 13.95 -4.59
C PHE A 1 -4.78 12.94 -5.69
N PRO A 2 -4.18 11.73 -5.70
CA PRO A 2 -3.60 10.98 -4.58
C PRO A 2 -2.07 11.07 -4.44
N LEU A 3 -1.34 11.40 -5.52
CA LEU A 3 0.11 11.58 -5.50
C LEU A 3 0.49 13.05 -5.37
N ARG A 4 1.57 13.35 -4.63
CA ARG A 4 2.19 14.69 -4.60
C ARG A 4 3.49 14.66 -5.39
N ASN A 5 3.53 15.41 -6.48
CA ASN A 5 4.70 15.49 -7.35
C ASN A 5 5.73 16.48 -6.80
N TYR A 6 6.96 16.01 -6.60
CA TYR A 6 8.11 16.83 -6.22
C TYR A 6 9.08 17.06 -7.38
N ARG A 7 8.91 16.38 -8.53
CA ARG A 7 9.79 16.52 -9.69
C ARG A 7 9.92 18.00 -10.10
N GLY A 8 11.16 18.44 -10.30
CA GLY A 8 11.51 19.82 -10.64
C GLY A 8 11.58 20.80 -9.46
N LYS A 9 11.06 20.44 -8.28
CA LYS A 9 11.20 21.27 -7.06
C LYS A 9 12.61 21.15 -6.50
N LYS A 10 13.07 22.23 -5.86
CA LYS A 10 14.36 22.27 -5.18
C LYS A 10 14.23 21.72 -3.75
N ASP A 11 15.24 21.00 -3.30
CA ASP A 11 15.43 20.65 -1.89
C ASP A 11 16.03 21.83 -1.11
N ILE A 12 16.31 21.62 0.18
CA ILE A 12 16.92 22.61 1.07
C ILE A 12 18.36 23.00 0.67
N PHE A 13 19.01 22.22 -0.20
CA PHE A 13 20.34 22.49 -0.75
C PHE A 13 20.29 23.04 -2.18
N GLY A 14 19.09 23.38 -2.68
CA GLY A 14 18.89 23.91 -4.03
C GLY A 14 18.93 22.87 -5.16
N ARG A 15 19.09 21.58 -4.86
CA ARG A 15 19.13 20.48 -5.84
C ARG A 15 17.71 20.13 -6.28
N LYS A 16 17.50 19.88 -7.58
CA LYS A 16 16.18 19.55 -8.12
C LYS A 16 15.87 18.05 -7.95
N PHE A 17 14.68 17.72 -7.47
CA PHE A 17 14.17 16.35 -7.49
C PHE A 17 13.93 15.89 -8.94
N LYS A 18 14.48 14.73 -9.32
CA LYS A 18 14.36 14.17 -10.67
C LYS A 18 13.10 13.31 -10.85
N VAL A 19 12.84 12.41 -9.90
CA VAL A 19 11.79 11.39 -10.03
C VAL A 19 10.77 11.38 -8.88
N THR A 20 11.07 12.07 -7.78
CA THR A 20 10.38 11.94 -6.50
C THR A 20 8.90 12.32 -6.56
N GLN A 21 8.07 11.41 -6.07
CA GLN A 21 6.64 11.59 -5.82
C GLN A 21 6.30 10.98 -4.46
N LEU A 22 5.38 11.59 -3.73
CA LEU A 22 4.89 11.08 -2.45
C LEU A 22 3.50 10.45 -2.66
N ASN A 23 3.35 9.21 -2.20
CA ASN A 23 2.07 8.52 -2.14
C ASN A 23 1.35 8.89 -0.84
N ILE A 24 0.51 9.93 -0.91
CA ILE A 24 -0.20 10.45 0.26
C ILE A 24 -1.17 9.40 0.81
N THR A 25 -1.89 8.71 -0.07
CA THR A 25 -2.92 7.73 0.33
C THR A 25 -2.33 6.59 1.15
N ASP A 26 -1.25 5.98 0.65
CA ASP A 26 -0.60 4.86 1.33
C ASP A 26 0.07 5.30 2.64
N SER A 27 0.64 6.50 2.67
CA SER A 27 1.22 7.07 3.90
C SER A 27 0.17 7.26 5.00
N LEU A 28 -1.02 7.76 4.63
CA LEU A 28 -2.15 7.91 5.57
C LEU A 28 -2.71 6.56 6.00
N ALA A 29 -2.82 5.60 5.07
CA ALA A 29 -3.27 4.25 5.37
C ALA A 29 -2.32 3.55 6.35
N ALA A 30 -1.01 3.62 6.13
CA ALA A 30 -0.01 3.05 7.03
C ALA A 30 -0.07 3.67 8.44
N ALA A 31 -0.22 4.99 8.54
CA ALA A 31 -0.38 5.66 9.82
C ALA A 31 -1.68 5.24 10.54
N ALA A 32 -2.78 5.07 9.80
CA ALA A 32 -4.02 4.55 10.34
C ALA A 32 -3.86 3.10 10.82
N THR A 33 -3.26 2.21 10.02
CA THR A 33 -3.02 0.81 10.41
C THR A 33 -2.18 0.70 11.67
N LEU A 34 -1.17 1.57 11.83
CA LEU A 34 -0.34 1.60 13.03
C LEU A 34 -1.16 1.83 14.31
N VAL A 35 -2.15 2.73 14.28
CA VAL A 35 -3.00 3.02 15.45
C VAL A 35 -4.18 2.05 15.60
N MET A 36 -4.68 1.51 14.49
CA MET A 36 -5.79 0.55 14.46
C MET A 36 -5.37 -0.86 14.92
N GLY A 37 -4.12 -1.25 14.65
CA GLY A 37 -3.61 -2.59 14.88
C GLY A 37 -4.02 -3.59 13.80
N GLU A 38 -3.40 -4.78 13.79
CA GLU A 38 -3.69 -5.86 12.84
C GLU A 38 -4.38 -7.08 13.48
N GLY A 39 -4.69 -7.03 14.77
CA GLY A 39 -5.18 -8.15 15.55
C GLY A 39 -6.59 -7.93 16.12
N ARG A 40 -6.71 -8.14 17.43
CA ARG A 40 -7.98 -8.09 18.18
C ARG A 40 -8.20 -6.75 18.89
N GLU A 41 -7.49 -5.70 18.47
CA GLU A 41 -7.62 -4.34 19.00
C GLU A 41 -9.01 -3.74 18.72
N GLN A 42 -9.76 -4.29 17.76
CA GLN A 42 -11.14 -3.89 17.45
C GLN A 42 -11.31 -2.39 17.20
N THR A 43 -10.29 -1.74 16.63
CA THR A 43 -10.29 -0.31 16.31
C THR A 43 -10.27 -0.15 14.79
N PRO A 44 -11.43 -0.20 14.10
CA PRO A 44 -11.48 -0.26 12.64
C PRO A 44 -11.41 1.10 11.93
N ILE A 45 -11.40 2.20 12.68
CA ILE A 45 -11.44 3.57 12.15
C ILE A 45 -10.39 4.41 12.86
N ALA A 46 -9.64 5.19 12.07
CA ALA A 46 -8.76 6.23 12.54
C ALA A 46 -9.15 7.57 11.92
N VAL A 47 -9.09 8.65 12.70
CA VAL A 47 -9.33 10.01 12.23
C VAL A 47 -8.00 10.75 12.20
N ILE A 48 -7.68 11.33 11.04
CA ILE A 48 -6.46 12.13 10.85
C ILE A 48 -6.88 13.59 10.73
N GLU A 49 -6.46 14.40 11.70
CA GLU A 49 -6.81 15.82 11.79
C GLU A 49 -5.60 16.71 11.43
N ASN A 50 -5.89 17.97 11.08
CA ASN A 50 -4.88 19.00 10.80
C ASN A 50 -3.90 18.69 9.65
N PHE A 51 -4.25 17.77 8.76
CA PHE A 51 -3.42 17.43 7.60
C PHE A 51 -3.71 18.34 6.40
N THR A 52 -2.83 19.31 6.16
CA THR A 52 -3.02 20.37 5.14
C THR A 52 -2.63 19.97 3.72
N ALA A 53 -1.95 18.84 3.54
CA ALA A 53 -1.43 18.44 2.22
C ALA A 53 -2.47 17.73 1.34
N VAL A 54 -3.64 17.38 1.88
CA VAL A 54 -4.75 16.80 1.11
C VAL A 54 -5.64 17.92 0.59
N LYS A 55 -5.83 17.95 -0.73
CA LYS A 55 -6.89 18.72 -1.37
C LYS A 55 -8.05 17.77 -1.64
N PHE A 56 -9.17 17.99 -0.96
CA PHE A 56 -10.40 17.27 -1.23
C PHE A 56 -10.99 17.77 -2.55
N GLU A 57 -11.14 16.87 -3.51
CA GLU A 57 -11.75 17.14 -4.82
C GLU A 57 -13.08 16.38 -4.94
N ASN A 58 -13.82 16.65 -6.01
CA ASN A 58 -15.15 16.08 -6.24
C ASN A 58 -15.10 14.53 -6.27
N PRO A 59 -15.89 13.81 -5.44
CA PRO A 59 -15.78 12.35 -5.28
C PRO A 59 -16.06 11.53 -6.55
N ASN A 60 -16.78 12.10 -7.52
CA ASN A 60 -17.12 11.42 -8.78
C ASN A 60 -15.94 11.25 -9.76
N LYS A 61 -14.76 11.80 -9.47
CA LYS A 61 -13.55 11.61 -10.28
C LYS A 61 -12.56 10.77 -9.50
N SER A 62 -12.75 9.46 -9.51
CA SER A 62 -11.82 8.54 -8.85
C SER A 62 -10.46 8.57 -9.57
N LYS A 63 -9.43 9.06 -8.88
CA LYS A 63 -8.04 9.05 -9.34
C LYS A 63 -7.27 7.79 -8.88
N ALA A 64 -7.99 6.74 -8.51
CA ALA A 64 -7.39 5.49 -8.03
C ALA A 64 -6.49 4.83 -9.09
N SER A 65 -6.76 5.07 -10.38
CA SER A 65 -5.90 4.67 -11.48
C SER A 65 -4.49 5.27 -11.43
N ASP A 66 -4.31 6.44 -10.81
CA ASP A 66 -3.03 7.17 -10.81
C ASP A 66 -1.95 6.45 -9.97
N ILE A 67 -2.36 5.63 -9.01
CA ILE A 67 -1.46 4.82 -8.17
C ILE A 67 -1.14 3.48 -8.83
N ARG A 68 -2.01 3.01 -9.73
CA ARG A 68 -1.89 1.68 -10.35
C ARG A 68 -0.82 1.69 -11.43
N ILE A 69 0.26 0.97 -11.19
CA ILE A 69 1.30 0.73 -12.20
C ILE A 69 0.74 -0.25 -13.23
N LYS A 70 0.84 0.09 -14.52
CA LYS A 70 0.46 -0.84 -15.59
C LYS A 70 1.46 -1.96 -15.65
N ARG A 71 0.99 -3.17 -15.91
CA ARG A 71 1.83 -4.37 -16.00
C ARG A 71 2.99 -4.26 -17.00
N LYS A 72 2.79 -3.54 -18.12
CA LYS A 72 3.86 -3.31 -19.11
C LYS A 72 4.94 -2.34 -18.61
N GLU A 73 4.61 -1.49 -17.64
CA GLU A 73 5.48 -0.46 -17.05
C GLU A 73 6.13 -0.96 -15.74
N ASP A 74 5.69 -2.11 -15.22
CA ASP A 74 6.20 -2.72 -13.99
C ASP A 74 7.44 -3.59 -14.28
N ILE A 75 8.59 -3.16 -13.76
CA ILE A 75 9.87 -3.84 -13.92
C ILE A 75 9.92 -5.22 -13.24
N TYR A 76 9.05 -5.49 -12.26
CA TYR A 76 8.98 -6.77 -11.55
C TYR A 76 8.01 -7.75 -12.23
N ALA A 77 7.17 -7.28 -13.14
CA ALA A 77 6.20 -8.12 -13.81
C ALA A 77 6.84 -9.34 -14.53
N PRO A 78 7.99 -9.23 -15.24
CA PRO A 78 8.63 -10.39 -15.84
C PRO A 78 9.04 -11.43 -14.79
N LEU A 79 9.64 -11.00 -13.67
CA LEU A 79 10.08 -11.88 -12.58
C LEU A 79 8.89 -12.63 -11.96
N LEU A 80 7.83 -11.91 -11.61
CA LEU A 80 6.67 -12.50 -10.93
C LEU A 80 5.86 -13.44 -11.84
N TRP A 81 5.83 -13.19 -13.15
CA TRP A 81 5.01 -14.02 -14.06
C TRP A 81 5.76 -15.16 -14.74
N GLN A 82 7.08 -15.08 -14.85
CA GLN A 82 7.88 -16.16 -15.42
C GLN A 82 8.28 -17.22 -14.37
N ALA A 83 8.07 -16.92 -13.09
CA ALA A 83 8.33 -17.88 -12.01
C ALA A 83 7.40 -19.09 -12.08
N LYS A 84 7.97 -20.31 -11.93
CA LYS A 84 7.22 -21.56 -11.79
C LYS A 84 6.67 -21.69 -10.38
N TRP A 85 5.60 -20.96 -10.09
CA TRP A 85 4.93 -21.00 -8.77
C TRP A 85 4.40 -22.41 -8.47
N LYS A 86 4.83 -22.98 -7.34
CA LYS A 86 4.17 -24.15 -6.76
C LYS A 86 3.09 -23.67 -5.81
N ARG A 87 1.90 -24.30 -5.85
CA ARG A 87 0.89 -24.05 -4.80
C ARG A 87 1.50 -24.40 -3.44
N GLY A 88 1.36 -23.49 -2.47
CA GLY A 88 1.70 -23.78 -1.07
C GLY A 88 0.91 -25.01 -0.62
N GLY A 89 1.61 -26.01 -0.05
CA GLY A 89 0.99 -27.26 0.37
C GLY A 89 -0.18 -27.00 1.32
N SER A 90 -1.35 -27.57 1.02
CA SER A 90 -2.44 -27.67 1.99
C SER A 90 -1.87 -28.32 3.24
N ARG A 91 -1.84 -27.61 4.37
CA ARG A 91 -1.52 -28.26 5.66
C ARG A 91 -2.47 -29.45 5.79
N PRO A 92 -1.99 -30.70 5.90
CA PRO A 92 -2.87 -31.78 6.32
C PRO A 92 -3.42 -31.36 7.67
N CYS A 93 -4.74 -31.29 7.79
CA CYS A 93 -5.38 -31.16 9.09
C CYS A 93 -4.74 -32.21 10.01
N LEU A 94 -4.18 -31.79 11.15
CA LEU A 94 -3.66 -32.69 12.16
C LEU A 94 -4.81 -33.63 12.55
N LYS A 95 -4.85 -34.83 11.98
CA LYS A 95 -5.76 -35.89 12.41
C LYS A 95 -5.40 -36.15 13.87
N LYS A 96 -6.25 -35.69 14.79
CA LYS A 96 -6.15 -35.99 16.22
C LYS A 96 -5.94 -37.50 16.33
N LYS A 97 -4.74 -37.93 16.76
CA LYS A 97 -4.54 -39.33 17.14
C LYS A 97 -5.54 -39.61 18.25
N LYS A 98 -6.53 -40.47 17.98
CA LYS A 98 -7.42 -41.00 19.02
C LYS A 98 -6.52 -41.63 20.08
N LYS A 99 -6.56 -41.13 21.32
CA LYS A 99 -6.02 -41.82 22.48
C LYS A 99 -6.71 -43.19 22.53
N VAL A 100 -5.93 -44.25 22.37
CA VAL A 100 -6.36 -45.61 22.71
C VAL A 100 -6.36 -45.67 24.24
N LYS A 101 -7.44 -46.20 24.81
CA LYS A 101 -7.65 -46.41 26.24
C LYS A 101 -6.66 -47.43 26.78
#